data_AF-A0A085WPM8-F1
#
_entry.id   AF-A0A085WPM8-F1
#
_cell.length_a   1.000
_cell.length_b   1.000
_cell.length_c   1.000
_cell.angle_alpha   90.00
_cell.angle_beta   90.00
_cell.angle_gamma   90.00
#
_symmetry.space_group_name_H-M   'P 1'
#
loop_
_entity.id
_entity.type
_entity.pdbx_description
1 polymer ?
#
loop_
_entity_poly.entity_id
_entity_poly.type
_entity_poly.pdbx_seq_one_letter_code
_entity_poly.pdbx_strand_id
1 'polypeptide(L)'
;MLRLRKNLGGQIIGAPGVLSLSAGHLDVYARATDNSLWHKWYTHGWSNWEWLGGEMTSSPSAESWGPGRMDIFYRGPDSSLRHSWWNNGW
;
A
#
# COMPACT_ATOMS: atom_id res chain seq x y z
N MET A 1 2.87 -3.71 30.90
CA MET A 1 3.63 -3.91 29.66
C MET A 1 2.70 -3.65 28.49
N LEU A 2 3.02 -2.67 27.62
CA LEU A 2 2.08 -2.03 26.70
C LEU A 2 1.60 -2.98 25.58
N ARG A 3 0.28 -3.07 25.35
CA ARG A 3 -0.29 -3.64 24.12
C ARG A 3 -1.32 -2.66 23.55
N LEU A 4 -0.85 -1.68 22.77
CA LEU A 4 -1.73 -0.94 21.88
C LEU A 4 -1.74 -1.69 20.54
N ARG A 5 -2.75 -2.55 20.36
CA ARG A 5 -3.08 -3.14 19.06
C ARG A 5 -4.30 -2.41 18.54
N LYS A 6 -4.21 -1.85 17.34
CA LYS A 6 -5.35 -1.25 16.63
C LYS A 6 -5.62 -2.08 15.39
N ASN A 7 -6.88 -2.49 15.19
CA ASN A 7 -7.32 -3.09 13.94
C ASN A 7 -7.50 -1.97 12.90
N LEU A 8 -6.85 -2.08 11.75
CA LEU A 8 -6.93 -1.09 10.65
C LEU A 8 -8.00 -1.45 9.60
N GLY A 9 -8.74 -2.55 9.81
CA GLY A 9 -9.74 -3.06 8.88
C GLY A 9 -9.12 -3.66 7.61
N GLY A 10 -9.94 -3.85 6.58
CA GLY A 10 -9.54 -4.46 5.31
C GLY A 10 -9.62 -5.99 5.33
N GLN A 11 -9.69 -6.59 4.15
CA GLN A 11 -9.60 -8.04 3.93
C GLN A 11 -8.37 -8.31 3.07
N ILE A 12 -7.20 -8.44 3.71
CA ILE A 12 -5.92 -8.58 3.01
C ILE A 12 -5.45 -10.04 3.01
N ILE A 13 -4.83 -10.47 1.92
CA ILE A 13 -4.38 -11.87 1.69
C ILE A 13 -2.89 -11.97 1.34
N GLY A 14 -2.13 -10.92 1.66
CA GLY A 14 -0.69 -10.82 1.44
C GLY A 14 -0.04 -9.97 2.52
N ALA A 15 1.30 -9.99 2.56
CA ALA A 15 2.05 -9.05 3.38
C ALA A 15 1.79 -7.62 2.88
N PRO A 16 1.68 -6.63 3.78
CA PRO A 16 1.58 -5.24 3.36
C PRO A 16 2.96 -4.72 2.90
N GLY A 17 2.97 -3.80 1.93
CA GLY A 17 4.09 -2.91 1.64
C GLY A 17 3.82 -1.55 2.30
N VAL A 18 4.82 -0.95 2.93
CA VAL A 18 4.64 0.32 3.67
C VAL A 18 5.78 1.26 3.37
N LEU A 19 5.47 2.54 3.15
CA LEU A 19 6.46 3.61 3.02
C LEU A 19 6.07 4.83 3.87
N SER A 20 7.03 5.69 4.15
CA SER A 20 6.80 7.00 4.77
C SER A 20 7.23 8.10 3.81
N LEU A 21 6.29 8.94 3.38
CA LEU A 21 6.57 10.05 2.47
C LEU A 21 7.21 11.26 3.17
N SER A 22 6.86 11.46 4.44
CA SER A 22 7.30 12.58 5.27
C SER A 22 7.01 12.26 6.73
N ALA A 23 7.55 13.06 7.65
CA ALA A 23 7.24 12.95 9.06
C ALA A 23 5.72 13.04 9.28
N GLY A 24 5.16 12.05 9.97
CA GLY A 24 3.71 11.97 10.20
C GLY A 24 2.90 11.36 9.05
N HIS A 25 3.53 11.00 7.93
CA HIS A 25 2.87 10.33 6.81
C HIS A 25 3.30 8.86 6.70
N LEU A 26 2.34 7.93 6.73
CA LEU A 26 2.54 6.52 6.33
C LEU A 26 1.55 6.17 5.23
N ASP A 27 1.98 5.40 4.23
CA ASP A 27 1.07 4.76 3.29
C ASP A 27 1.28 3.24 3.32
N VAL A 28 0.19 2.48 3.43
CA VAL A 28 0.15 1.02 3.53
C VAL A 28 -0.57 0.48 2.31
N TYR A 29 0.13 -0.35 1.54
CA TYR A 29 -0.38 -1.03 0.36
C TYR A 29 -0.58 -2.52 0.65
N ALA A 30 -1.66 -3.10 0.17
CA ALA A 30 -1.95 -4.51 0.37
C ALA A 30 -2.68 -5.12 -0.82
N ARG A 31 -2.46 -6.42 -1.03
CA ARG A 31 -3.31 -7.24 -1.89
C ARG A 31 -4.55 -7.66 -1.10
N ALA A 32 -5.73 -7.29 -1.58
CA ALA A 32 -7.01 -7.68 -0.98
C ALA A 32 -7.55 -9.01 -1.55
N THR A 33 -8.64 -9.50 -0.98
CA THR A 33 -9.29 -10.78 -1.37
C THR A 33 -9.73 -10.86 -2.82
N ASP A 34 -9.90 -9.72 -3.49
CA ASP A 34 -10.20 -9.60 -4.92
C ASP A 34 -8.94 -9.63 -5.82
N ASN A 35 -7.75 -9.84 -5.22
CA ASN A 35 -6.43 -9.72 -5.84
C ASN A 35 -6.08 -8.31 -6.36
N SER A 36 -6.86 -7.27 -6.06
CA SER A 36 -6.48 -5.89 -6.40
C SER A 36 -5.54 -5.28 -5.37
N LEU A 37 -4.84 -4.22 -5.79
CA LEU A 37 -4.08 -3.34 -4.95
C LEU A 37 -5.02 -2.37 -4.22
N TRP A 38 -4.90 -2.35 -2.91
CA TRP A 38 -5.59 -1.40 -2.04
C TRP A 38 -4.58 -0.67 -1.18
N HIS A 39 -4.91 0.55 -0.79
CA HIS A 39 -4.07 1.30 0.14
C HIS A 39 -4.85 2.02 1.23
N LYS A 40 -4.12 2.41 2.28
CA LYS A 40 -4.62 3.16 3.44
C LYS A 40 -3.45 3.96 4.00
N TRP A 41 -3.69 5.22 4.32
CA TRP A 41 -2.64 6.10 4.79
C TRP A 41 -2.95 6.68 6.17
N TYR A 42 -1.89 7.16 6.82
CA TYR A 42 -1.94 7.89 8.06
C TYR A 42 -1.33 9.27 7.86
N THR A 43 -2.02 10.31 8.33
CA THR A 43 -1.46 11.67 8.51
C THR A 43 -1.78 12.21 9.89
N HIS A 44 -3.05 12.56 10.12
CA HIS A 44 -3.61 12.98 11.41
C HIS A 44 -4.63 11.96 11.95
N GLY A 45 -4.54 10.73 11.44
CA GLY A 45 -5.55 9.70 11.55
C GLY A 45 -5.43 8.75 10.36
N TRP A 46 -5.98 7.55 10.52
CA TRP A 46 -6.02 6.56 9.45
C TRP A 46 -7.19 6.87 8.51
N SER A 47 -6.95 6.88 7.20
CA SER A 47 -7.98 7.02 6.18
C SER A 47 -8.89 5.78 6.07
N ASN A 48 -9.83 5.75 5.12
CA ASN A 48 -10.47 4.50 4.69
C ASN A 48 -9.55 3.72 3.75
N TRP A 49 -9.83 2.43 3.54
CA TRP A 49 -9.17 1.69 2.48
C TRP A 49 -9.67 2.18 1.13
N GLU A 50 -8.76 2.47 0.21
CA GLU A 50 -9.05 2.87 -1.17
C GLU A 50 -8.55 1.82 -2.16
N TRP A 51 -9.39 1.55 -3.17
CA TRP A 51 -9.08 0.63 -4.26
C TRP A 51 -8.23 1.34 -5.31
N LEU A 52 -7.09 0.76 -5.66
CA LEU A 52 -6.19 1.28 -6.68
C LEU A 52 -6.19 0.42 -7.96
N GLY A 53 -7.02 -0.62 -8.00
CA GLY A 53 -7.10 -1.54 -9.13
C GLY A 53 -5.95 -2.53 -9.23
N GLY A 54 -5.66 -2.96 -10.45
CA GLY A 54 -4.67 -4.00 -10.71
C GLY A 54 -5.14 -5.42 -10.37
N GLU A 55 -4.30 -6.38 -10.73
CA GLU A 55 -4.50 -7.81 -10.51
C GLU A 55 -3.16 -8.41 -10.06
N MET A 56 -3.07 -8.81 -8.80
CA MET A 56 -1.84 -9.14 -8.10
C MET A 56 -1.75 -10.63 -7.76
N THR A 57 -0.62 -11.24 -8.07
CA THR A 57 -0.28 -12.62 -7.65
C THR A 57 0.82 -12.67 -6.60
N SER A 58 1.26 -11.52 -6.09
CA SER A 58 2.20 -11.39 -4.97
C SER A 58 1.75 -10.32 -3.98
N SER A 59 2.44 -10.24 -2.84
CA SER A 59 2.39 -9.05 -1.98
C SER A 59 3.04 -7.86 -2.71
N PRO A 60 2.60 -6.62 -2.45
CA PRO A 60 3.27 -5.43 -2.98
C PRO A 60 4.60 -5.15 -2.26
N SER A 61 5.54 -4.57 -2.98
CA SER A 61 6.68 -3.83 -2.43
C SER A 61 6.44 -2.34 -2.65
N ALA A 62 6.62 -1.53 -1.62
CA ALA A 62 6.35 -0.10 -1.65
C ALA A 62 7.63 0.69 -1.36
N GLU A 63 8.00 1.60 -2.26
CA GLU A 63 9.24 2.39 -2.19
C GLU A 63 8.98 3.84 -2.61
N SER A 64 9.99 4.70 -2.53
CA SER A 64 9.94 6.05 -3.07
C SER A 64 11.25 6.38 -3.77
N TRP A 65 11.22 6.69 -5.07
CA TRP A 65 12.41 7.19 -5.78
C TRP A 65 12.78 8.60 -5.29
N GLY A 66 11.80 9.41 -4.91
CA GLY A 66 12.06 10.77 -4.48
C GLY A 66 10.85 11.43 -3.82
N PRO A 67 11.04 12.63 -3.24
CA PRO A 67 9.98 13.34 -2.52
C PRO A 67 8.71 13.48 -3.36
N GLY A 68 7.56 13.15 -2.76
CA GLY A 68 6.25 13.26 -3.42
C GLY A 68 5.93 12.15 -4.43
N ARG A 69 6.73 11.08 -4.50
CA ARG A 69 6.49 9.91 -5.37
C ARG A 69 6.28 8.64 -4.55
N MET A 70 5.34 7.81 -5.01
CA MET A 70 5.09 6.47 -4.47
C MET A 70 5.32 5.39 -5.53
N ASP A 71 6.18 4.43 -5.14
CA ASP A 71 6.69 3.18 -5.72
C ASP A 71 6.00 1.86 -5.47
N ILE A 72 5.01 1.39 -6.25
CA ILE A 72 4.39 0.10 -5.94
C ILE A 72 4.72 -0.95 -7.00
N PHE A 73 5.43 -2.01 -6.59
CA PHE A 73 5.81 -3.13 -7.43
C PHE A 73 5.13 -4.42 -6.98
N TYR A 74 4.63 -5.21 -7.92
CA TYR A 74 3.99 -6.50 -7.64
C TYR A 74 3.99 -7.40 -8.87
N ARG A 75 3.81 -8.71 -8.68
CA ARG A 75 3.69 -9.66 -9.80
C ARG A 75 2.24 -9.72 -10.30
N GLY A 76 2.04 -9.72 -11.62
CA GLY A 76 0.75 -9.93 -12.27
C GLY A 76 0.41 -11.41 -12.56
N PRO A 77 -0.75 -11.70 -13.19
CA PRO A 77 -1.16 -13.07 -13.53
C PRO A 77 -0.22 -13.79 -14.50
N ASP A 78 0.37 -13.03 -15.43
CA ASP A 78 1.33 -13.51 -16.43
C ASP A 78 2.77 -13.60 -15.90
N SER A 79 2.95 -13.61 -14.57
CA SER A 79 4.24 -13.59 -13.89
C SER A 79 5.13 -12.38 -14.19
N SER A 80 4.62 -11.36 -14.89
CA SER A 80 5.35 -10.11 -15.13
C SER A 80 5.40 -9.24 -13.87
N LEU A 81 6.46 -8.44 -13.77
CA LEU A 81 6.54 -7.37 -12.78
C LEU A 81 5.67 -6.20 -13.25
N ARG A 82 4.72 -5.80 -12.41
CA ARG A 82 3.88 -4.61 -12.57
C ARG A 82 4.42 -3.49 -11.71
N HIS A 83 4.24 -2.27 -12.18
CA HIS A 83 4.64 -1.05 -11.50
C HIS A 83 3.47 -0.08 -11.55
N SER A 84 2.89 0.20 -10.40
CA SER A 84 1.92 1.28 -10.20
C SER A 84 2.65 2.41 -9.48
N TRP A 85 2.39 3.65 -9.89
CA TRP A 85 3.05 4.81 -9.30
C TRP A 85 2.07 5.94 -9.11
N TRP A 86 2.40 6.80 -8.15
CA TRP A 86 1.73 8.08 -7.97
C TRP A 86 2.76 9.20 -7.91
N ASN A 87 2.47 10.29 -8.61
CA ASN A 87 3.41 11.37 -8.88
C ASN A 87 2.65 12.70 -8.81
N ASN A 88 2.12 13.03 -7.63
CA ASN A 88 1.45 14.31 -7.42
C ASN A 88 1.30 14.63 -5.94
N GLY A 89 2.44 14.64 -5.22
CA GLY A 89 2.62 14.91 -3.78
C GLY A 89 1.46 15.65 -3.08
N TRP A 90 1.14 15.23 -1.85
CA TRP A 90 0.09 15.86 -1.04
C TRP A 90 0.30 17.36 -0.90
#